data_AF-A0A2X2WI17-F1
#
_entry.id   AF-A0A2X2WI17-F1
#
_cell.length_a   1.000
_cell.length_b   1.000
_cell.length_c   1.000
_cell.angle_alpha   90.00
_cell.angle_beta   90.00
_cell.angle_gamma   90.00
#
_symmetry.space_group_name_H-M   'P 1'
#
loop_
_entity.id
_entity.type
_entity.pdbx_description
1 polymer ?
#
loop_
_entity_poly.entity_id
_entity_poly.type
_entity_poly.pdbx_seq_one_letter_code
_entity_poly.pdbx_strand_id
1 'polypeptide(L)'
;MSQAFARCKSAGSDPVEMADAARINVESGAQIIDINMGCPAKKVNRKLAGSALLQYPDLVKSILTEVVSAVDVPVTLKIRTGWAPGTP
;
A
#
# COMPACT_ATOMS: atom_id res chain seq x y z
N MET A 1 -12.69 -20.85 -9.49
CA MET A 1 -12.63 -19.44 -9.92
C MET A 1 -11.66 -18.75 -8.95
N SER A 2 -10.36 -18.70 -9.28
CA SER A 2 -9.36 -18.17 -8.33
C SER A 2 -9.59 -16.67 -8.17
N GLN A 3 -9.84 -16.22 -6.94
CA GLN A 3 -9.80 -14.79 -6.66
C GLN A 3 -8.39 -14.29 -6.93
N ALA A 4 -8.22 -13.47 -7.96
CA ALA A 4 -6.94 -12.86 -8.26
C ALA A 4 -6.68 -11.76 -7.23
N PHE A 5 -5.90 -12.09 -6.21
CA PHE A 5 -5.36 -11.13 -5.25
C PHE A 5 -4.07 -10.56 -5.81
N ALA A 6 -4.10 -9.30 -6.25
CA ALA A 6 -2.89 -8.61 -6.61
C ALA A 6 -2.33 -7.87 -5.39
N ARG A 7 -1.12 -8.27 -5.00
CA ARG A 7 -0.32 -7.48 -4.05
C ARG A 7 0.38 -6.40 -4.83
N CYS A 8 -0.02 -5.15 -4.60
CA CYS A 8 0.69 -4.01 -5.13
C CYS A 8 2.05 -3.92 -4.40
N LYS A 9 3.07 -4.56 -4.98
CA LYS A 9 4.46 -4.53 -4.49
C LYS A 9 5.20 -3.26 -4.91
N SER A 10 4.50 -2.22 -5.37
CA SER A 10 5.05 -0.87 -5.35
C SER A 10 5.16 -0.46 -3.89
N ALA A 11 6.29 -0.81 -3.29
CA ALA A 11 6.68 -0.33 -1.98
C ALA A 11 7.17 1.12 -2.16
N GLY A 12 6.24 1.99 -2.58
CA GLY A 12 6.46 3.38 -2.93
C GLY A 12 5.77 4.30 -1.93
N SER A 13 6.37 5.47 -1.73
CA SER A 13 5.85 6.56 -0.91
C SER A 13 5.07 7.59 -1.74
N ASP A 14 4.81 7.32 -3.01
CA ASP A 14 4.15 8.26 -3.93
C ASP A 14 2.69 7.84 -4.15
N PRO A 15 1.71 8.67 -3.77
CA PRO A 15 0.29 8.36 -3.95
C PRO A 15 -0.12 8.07 -5.40
N VAL A 16 0.44 8.79 -6.38
CA VAL A 16 0.08 8.66 -7.80
C VAL A 16 0.64 7.36 -8.37
N GLU A 17 1.91 7.05 -8.09
CA GLU A 17 2.52 5.78 -8.52
C GLU A 17 1.75 4.56 -7.95
N MET A 18 1.25 4.67 -6.71
CA MET A 18 0.46 3.63 -6.07
C MET A 18 -0.92 3.45 -6.72
N ALA A 19 -1.58 4.56 -7.08
CA ALA A 19 -2.86 4.54 -7.78
C ALA A 19 -2.74 3.91 -9.18
N ASP A 20 -1.70 4.27 -9.94
CA ASP A 20 -1.45 3.71 -11.27
C ASP A 20 -1.14 2.20 -11.18
N ALA A 21 -0.34 1.79 -10.21
CA ALA A 21 -0.07 0.39 -9.97
C ALA A 21 -1.37 -0.38 -9.60
N ALA A 22 -2.28 0.22 -8.83
CA ALA A 22 -3.57 -0.38 -8.53
C ALA A 22 -4.42 -0.56 -9.80
N ARG A 23 -4.53 0.47 -10.65
CA ARG A 23 -5.27 0.41 -11.93
C ARG A 23 -4.76 -0.72 -12.82
N ILE A 24 -3.43 -0.78 -13.04
CA ILE A 24 -2.79 -1.81 -13.88
C ILE A 24 -3.11 -3.21 -13.36
N ASN A 25 -3.11 -3.41 -12.04
CA ASN A 25 -3.45 -4.71 -11.45
C ASN A 25 -4.92 -5.07 -11.64
N VAL A 26 -5.84 -4.11 -11.50
CA VAL A 26 -7.28 -4.33 -11.76
C VAL A 26 -7.53 -4.65 -13.23
N GLU A 27 -6.93 -3.91 -14.16
CA GLU A 27 -6.96 -4.20 -15.60
C GLU A 27 -6.40 -5.59 -15.92
N SER A 28 -5.42 -6.06 -15.15
CA SER A 28 -4.86 -7.41 -15.23
C SER A 28 -5.72 -8.49 -14.55
N GLY A 29 -6.91 -8.13 -14.06
CA GLY A 29 -7.89 -9.05 -13.49
C GLY A 29 -7.91 -9.14 -11.95
N ALA A 30 -7.19 -8.28 -11.24
CA ALA A 30 -7.24 -8.26 -9.77
C ALA A 30 -8.65 -7.89 -9.28
N GLN A 31 -9.18 -8.69 -8.37
CA GLN A 31 -10.51 -8.45 -7.77
C GLN A 31 -10.44 -7.74 -6.43
N ILE A 32 -9.24 -7.66 -5.83
CA ILE A 32 -8.93 -6.99 -4.57
C ILE A 32 -7.51 -6.42 -4.69
N ILE A 33 -7.31 -5.20 -4.19
CA ILE A 33 -6.00 -4.56 -4.06
C ILE A 33 -5.56 -4.60 -2.60
N ASP A 34 -4.43 -5.24 -2.30
CA ASP A 34 -3.83 -5.26 -0.95
C ASP A 34 -2.56 -4.40 -0.89
N ILE A 35 -2.59 -3.37 -0.04
CA ILE A 35 -1.46 -2.47 0.21
C ILE A 35 -0.67 -2.97 1.42
N ASN A 36 0.63 -3.19 1.25
CA ASN A 36 1.51 -3.64 2.34
C ASN A 36 2.30 -2.48 2.96
N MET A 37 1.89 -2.05 4.15
CA MET A 37 2.63 -1.11 5.01
C MET A 37 3.17 -1.80 6.27
N GLY A 38 3.48 -3.10 6.19
CA GLY A 38 3.94 -3.91 7.33
C GLY A 38 5.35 -4.48 7.20
N CYS A 39 6.00 -4.33 6.03
CA CYS A 39 7.36 -4.83 5.80
C CYS A 39 8.38 -4.03 6.64
N PRO A 40 9.32 -4.69 7.34
CA PRO A 40 10.39 -4.01 8.09
C PRO A 40 11.50 -3.46 7.19
N ALA A 41 11.48 -3.78 5.89
CA ALA A 41 12.43 -3.23 4.93
C ALA A 41 12.21 -1.72 4.80
N LYS A 42 13.05 -0.92 5.48
CA LYS A 42 13.01 0.54 5.50
C LYS A 42 13.02 1.19 4.11
N LYS A 43 13.57 0.50 3.11
CA LYS A 43 13.66 0.97 1.73
C LYS A 43 13.31 -0.14 0.75
N VAL A 44 12.43 0.17 -0.19
CA VAL A 44 12.33 -0.56 -1.46
C VAL A 44 12.55 0.46 -2.55
N ASN A 45 13.42 0.14 -3.51
CA ASN A 45 13.81 1.05 -4.58
C ASN A 45 14.23 2.46 -4.10
N ARG A 46 15.01 2.53 -3.00
CA ARG A 46 15.49 3.77 -2.35
C ARG A 46 14.42 4.69 -1.72
N LYS A 47 13.13 4.40 -1.84
CA LYS A 47 12.02 5.14 -1.21
C LYS A 47 11.60 4.50 0.13
N LEU A 48 11.03 5.29 1.04
CA LEU A 48 10.46 4.78 2.29
C LEU A 48 9.28 3.85 1.99
N ALA A 49 9.21 2.71 2.68
CA ALA A 49 8.18 1.71 2.43
C ALA A 49 7.85 0.88 3.67
N GLY A 50 6.76 0.11 3.57
CA GLY A 50 6.37 -0.82 4.62
C GLY A 50 6.03 -0.09 5.93
N SER A 51 6.43 -0.68 7.05
CA SER A 51 6.18 -0.12 8.39
C SER A 51 6.81 1.24 8.63
N ALA A 52 7.79 1.66 7.81
CA ALA A 52 8.37 3.00 7.88
C ALA A 52 7.35 4.11 7.58
N LEU A 53 6.36 3.83 6.73
CA LEU A 53 5.28 4.76 6.40
C LEU A 53 4.36 5.03 7.60
N LEU A 54 4.31 4.13 8.59
CA LEU A 54 3.46 4.29 9.79
C LEU A 54 3.91 5.45 10.69
N GLN A 55 5.10 6.02 10.47
CA GLN A 55 5.56 7.26 11.13
C GLN A 55 4.94 8.52 10.49
N TYR A 56 4.31 8.41 9.32
CA TYR A 56 3.82 9.52 8.52
C TYR A 56 2.33 9.33 8.17
N PRO A 57 1.41 9.49 9.14
CA PRO A 57 -0.02 9.25 8.92
C PRO A 57 -0.64 10.06 7.78
N ASP A 58 -0.20 11.30 7.57
CA ASP A 58 -0.68 12.14 6.47
C ASP A 58 -0.29 11.57 5.10
N LEU A 59 0.93 11.04 4.98
CA LEU A 59 1.37 10.37 3.75
C LEU A 59 0.56 9.09 3.50
N VAL A 60 0.32 8.31 4.56
CA VAL A 60 -0.53 7.11 4.49
C VAL A 60 -1.93 7.48 4.02
N LYS A 61 -2.51 8.55 4.58
CA LYS A 61 -3.83 9.06 4.18
C LYS A 61 -3.86 9.43 2.70
N SER A 62 -2.85 10.17 2.21
CA SER A 62 -2.76 10.55 0.80
C SER A 62 -2.69 9.32 -0.12
N ILE A 63 -1.84 8.34 0.22
CA ILE A 63 -1.73 7.08 -0.55
C ILE A 63 -3.07 6.35 -0.58
N LEU A 64 -3.71 6.16 0.58
CA LEU A 64 -4.99 5.44 0.66
C LEU A 64 -6.10 6.17 -0.11
N THR A 65 -6.16 7.49 -0.01
CA THR A 65 -7.17 8.29 -0.69
C THR A 65 -7.03 8.16 -2.20
N GLU A 66 -5.81 8.32 -2.73
CA GLU A 66 -5.54 8.19 -4.17
C GLU A 66 -5.84 6.77 -4.67
N VAL A 67 -5.37 5.73 -3.97
CA VAL A 67 -5.60 4.34 -4.42
C VAL A 67 -7.07 3.96 -4.37
N VAL A 68 -7.79 4.29 -3.30
CA VAL A 68 -9.24 3.99 -3.18
C VAL A 68 -10.04 4.74 -4.25
N SER A 69 -9.63 5.96 -4.61
CA SER A 69 -10.29 6.75 -5.66
C SER A 69 -9.97 6.24 -7.07
N ALA A 70 -8.91 5.45 -7.23
CA ALA A 70 -8.41 5.02 -8.53
C ALA A 70 -9.04 3.73 -9.06
N VAL A 71 -9.69 2.93 -8.21
CA VAL A 71 -10.21 1.61 -8.55
C VAL A 71 -11.57 1.32 -7.91
N ASP A 72 -12.42 0.56 -8.59
CA ASP A 72 -13.76 0.18 -8.08
C ASP A 72 -13.76 -1.14 -7.27
N VAL A 73 -12.61 -1.81 -7.16
CA VAL A 73 -12.48 -3.04 -6.37
C VAL A 73 -12.13 -2.74 -4.92
N PRO A 74 -12.45 -3.65 -3.96
CA PRO A 74 -12.05 -3.46 -2.56
C PRO A 74 -10.54 -3.27 -2.39
N VAL A 75 -10.17 -2.28 -1.58
CA VAL A 75 -8.79 -2.00 -1.18
C VAL A 75 -8.60 -2.38 0.28
N THR A 76 -7.63 -3.25 0.56
CA THR A 76 -7.24 -3.65 1.92
C THR A 76 -5.87 -3.09 2.27
N LEU A 77 -5.64 -2.87 3.57
CA LEU A 77 -4.37 -2.39 4.09
C LEU A 77 -3.84 -3.35 5.15
N LYS A 78 -2.60 -3.82 4.96
CA LYS A 78 -1.89 -4.64 5.93
C LYS A 78 -0.81 -3.84 6.65
N ILE A 79 -0.96 -3.67 7.97
CA ILE A 79 -0.02 -2.94 8.85
C ILE A 79 0.62 -3.81 9.94
N ARG A 80 1.54 -3.20 10.71
CA ARG A 80 2.02 -3.65 12.03
C ARG A 80 1.38 -2.77 13.11
N THR A 81 1.54 -3.12 14.39
CA THR A 81 1.08 -2.31 15.53
C THR A 81 1.62 -0.88 15.50
N GLY A 82 2.82 -0.69 14.96
CA GLY A 82 3.44 0.62 14.80
C GLY A 82 4.84 0.47 14.21
N TRP A 83 5.56 1.59 14.15
CA TRP A 83 6.94 1.62 13.67
C TRP A 83 7.95 1.03 14.66
N ALA A 84 7.81 1.38 15.93
CA ALA A 84 8.63 0.91 17.04
C ALA A 84 7.71 0.42 18.18
N PRO A 85 8.21 -0.43 19.09
CA PRO A 85 7.51 -0.68 20.35
C PRO A 85 7.24 0.67 21.03
N GLY A 86 6.00 0.88 21.50
CA GLY A 86 5.71 2.04 22.33
C GLY A 86 6.56 1.95 23.59
N THR A 87 7.39 2.94 23.85
CA THR A 87 7.97 3.12 25.18
C THR A 87 6.80 3.34 26.15
N PRO A 88 6.75 2.65 27.30
CA PRO A 88 5.77 2.94 28.33
C PRO A 88 5.79 4.42 28.75
#